data_AF-A0AAN0VCY0-F1
#
_entry.id   AF-A0AAN0VCY0-F1
#
_cell.length_a   1.000
_cell.length_b   1.000
_cell.length_c   1.000
_cell.angle_alpha   90.00
_cell.angle_beta   90.00
_cell.angle_gamma   90.00
#
_symmetry.space_group_name_H-M   'P 1'
#
loop_
_entity.id
_entity.type
_entity.pdbx_description
1 polymer ?
#
loop_
_entity_poly.entity_id
_entity_poly.type
_entity_poly.pdbx_seq_one_letter_code
_entity_poly.pdbx_strand_id
1 'polypeptide(L)'
;MTQTVTRPSITLFTAATCGVLAGLAIVAAAKMVLLDPFLAAQAAAEERRIQAENLRRDEIVAEHIVKLDGELKLMACWGYMGGLLEQKLPISTIIRQACSPS
;
A
#
# COMPACT_ATOMS: atom_id res chain seq x y z
N MET A 1 -23.06 64.65 15.71
CA MET A 1 -21.88 64.20 14.93
C MET A 1 -21.49 62.82 15.43
N THR A 2 -21.82 61.77 14.70
CA THR A 2 -21.57 60.38 15.11
C THR A 2 -20.23 59.96 14.51
N GLN A 3 -19.17 59.89 15.32
CA GLN A 3 -17.89 59.37 14.87
C GLN A 3 -17.97 57.85 14.80
N THR A 4 -17.96 57.31 13.58
CA THR A 4 -17.81 55.88 13.32
C THR A 4 -16.35 55.51 13.60
N VAL A 5 -16.07 54.93 14.77
CA VAL A 5 -14.74 54.41 15.12
C VAL A 5 -14.49 53.13 14.32
N THR A 6 -13.99 53.26 13.09
CA THR A 6 -13.38 52.12 12.38
C THR A 6 -12.07 51.80 13.08
N ARG A 7 -12.06 50.77 13.94
CA ARG A 7 -10.83 50.21 14.54
C ARG A 7 -10.02 49.54 13.42
N PRO A 8 -8.92 50.14 12.93
CA PRO A 8 -8.13 49.58 11.82
C PRO A 8 -7.53 48.21 12.14
N SER A 9 -7.39 47.90 13.44
CA SER A 9 -6.92 46.63 13.95
C SER A 9 -7.81 45.46 13.52
N ILE A 10 -9.13 45.60 13.61
CA ILE A 10 -10.07 44.50 13.33
C ILE A 10 -9.98 44.06 11.87
N THR A 11 -9.89 45.02 10.95
CA THR A 11 -9.78 44.78 9.51
C THR A 11 -8.49 44.03 9.14
N LEU A 12 -7.38 44.37 9.80
CA LEU A 12 -6.10 43.67 9.60
C LEU A 12 -6.14 42.23 10.11
N PHE A 13 -6.74 42.00 11.28
CA PHE A 13 -6.88 40.66 11.84
C PHE A 13 -7.78 39.76 10.96
N THR A 14 -8.88 40.29 10.44
CA THR A 14 -9.76 39.54 9.52
C THR A 14 -9.08 39.20 8.20
N ALA A 15 -8.26 40.09 7.64
CA ALA A 15 -7.53 39.82 6.40
C ALA A 15 -6.46 38.74 6.62
N ALA A 16 -5.74 38.79 7.75
CA ALA A 16 -4.73 37.81 8.11
C ALA A 16 -5.33 36.41 8.33
N THR A 17 -6.46 36.30 9.04
CA THR A 17 -7.12 35.00 9.29
C THR A 17 -7.68 34.39 8.02
N CYS A 18 -8.28 35.19 7.12
CA CYS A 18 -8.74 34.71 5.82
C CYS A 18 -7.58 34.21 4.94
N GLY A 19 -6.43 34.91 4.94
CA GLY A 19 -5.24 34.48 4.21
C GLY A 19 -4.69 33.13 4.67
N VAL A 20 -4.64 32.91 5.99
CA VAL A 20 -4.19 31.62 6.57
C VAL A 20 -5.16 30.48 6.22
N LEU A 21 -6.47 30.71 6.34
CA LEU A 21 -7.49 29.74 5.97
C LEU A 21 -7.43 29.37 4.48
N ALA A 22 -7.25 30.36 3.60
CA ALA A 22 -7.08 30.12 2.17
C ALA A 22 -5.80 29.32 1.88
N GLY A 23 -4.68 29.65 2.54
CA GLY A 23 -3.42 28.90 2.41
C GLY A 23 -3.56 27.45 2.85
N LEU A 24 -4.21 27.19 3.98
CA LEU A 24 -4.47 25.84 4.47
C LEU A 24 -5.41 25.05 3.53
N ALA A 25 -6.42 25.70 2.97
CA ALA A 25 -7.33 25.08 2.01
C ALA A 25 -6.60 24.66 0.72
N ILE A 26 -5.69 25.49 0.21
CA ILE A 26 -4.89 25.17 -0.99
C ILE A 26 -3.95 23.99 -0.71
N VAL A 27 -3.27 23.97 0.44
CA VAL A 27 -2.38 22.85 0.81
C VAL A 27 -3.16 21.55 1.00
N ALA A 28 -4.34 21.61 1.63
CA ALA A 28 -5.21 20.45 1.78
C ALA A 28 -5.70 19.92 0.43
N ALA A 29 -6.14 20.81 -0.47
CA ALA A 29 -6.54 20.46 -1.83
C ALA A 29 -5.38 19.85 -2.62
N ALA A 30 -4.17 20.41 -2.53
CA ALA A 30 -2.98 19.88 -3.20
C ALA A 30 -2.61 18.47 -2.70
N LYS A 31 -2.75 18.20 -1.39
CA LYS A 31 -2.55 16.84 -0.84
C LYS A 31 -3.54 15.83 -1.44
N MET A 32 -4.83 16.16 -1.43
CA MET A 32 -5.88 15.27 -1.92
C MET A 32 -5.82 15.04 -3.43
N VAL A 33 -5.44 16.07 -4.21
CA VAL A 33 -5.47 16.01 -5.67
C VAL A 33 -4.19 15.40 -6.25
N LEU A 34 -3.04 15.57 -5.59
CA LEU A 34 -1.74 15.17 -6.16
C LEU A 34 -0.99 14.16 -5.30
N LEU A 35 -0.88 14.40 -4.00
CA LEU A 35 0.03 13.63 -3.15
C LEU A 35 -0.52 12.24 -2.81
N ASP A 36 -1.78 12.18 -2.37
CA ASP A 36 -2.45 10.92 -2.04
C ASP A 36 -2.54 9.96 -3.24
N PRO A 37 -3.00 10.38 -4.43
CA PRO A 37 -3.05 9.47 -5.59
C PRO A 37 -1.66 9.07 -6.07
N PHE A 38 -0.65 9.94 -5.97
CA PHE A 38 0.72 9.60 -6.35
C PHE A 38 1.36 8.58 -5.40
N LEU A 39 1.17 8.73 -4.10
CA LEU A 39 1.64 7.76 -3.10
C LEU A 39 0.90 6.43 -3.22
N ALA A 40 -0.42 6.46 -3.46
CA ALA A 40 -1.20 5.26 -3.73
C ALA A 40 -0.74 4.56 -5.02
N ALA A 41 -0.44 5.30 -6.08
CA ALA A 41 0.09 4.75 -7.32
C ALA A 41 1.48 4.12 -7.15
N GLN A 42 2.37 4.76 -6.37
CA GLN A 42 3.68 4.17 -6.03
C GLN A 42 3.55 2.93 -5.17
N ALA A 43 2.68 2.95 -4.15
CA ALA A 43 2.42 1.78 -3.31
C ALA A 43 1.89 0.61 -4.15
N ALA A 44 0.96 0.86 -5.08
CA ALA A 44 0.45 -0.16 -5.99
C ALA A 44 1.53 -0.67 -6.97
N ALA A 45 2.42 0.19 -7.45
CA ALA A 45 3.51 -0.21 -8.33
C ALA A 45 4.55 -1.09 -7.59
N GLU A 46 4.90 -0.73 -6.36
CA GLU A 46 5.80 -1.51 -5.51
C GLU A 46 5.16 -2.85 -5.12
N GLU A 47 3.87 -2.85 -4.78
CA GLU A 47 3.12 -4.07 -4.50
C GLU A 47 3.11 -5.02 -5.70
N ARG A 48 2.91 -4.51 -6.92
CA ARG A 48 3.03 -5.32 -8.15
C ARG A 48 4.43 -5.90 -8.31
N ARG A 49 5.49 -5.14 -8.00
CA ARG A 49 6.87 -5.63 -8.08
C ARG A 49 7.11 -6.77 -7.09
N ILE A 50 6.67 -6.60 -5.85
CA ILE A 50 6.76 -7.61 -4.79
C ILE A 50 5.96 -8.86 -5.16
N GLN A 51 4.75 -8.71 -5.73
CA GLN A 51 3.95 -9.82 -6.22
C GLN A 51 4.66 -10.61 -7.32
N ALA A 52 5.29 -9.93 -8.29
CA ALA A 52 6.04 -10.57 -9.36
C ALA A 52 7.26 -11.35 -8.82
N GLU A 53 7.98 -10.80 -7.84
CA GLU A 53 9.10 -11.47 -7.19
C GLU A 53 8.65 -12.69 -6.39
N ASN A 54 7.55 -12.58 -5.65
CA ASN A 54 6.95 -13.70 -4.93
C ASN A 54 6.52 -14.82 -5.88
N LEU A 55 5.91 -14.48 -7.02
CA LEU A 55 5.51 -15.46 -8.03
C LEU A 55 6.73 -16.20 -8.59
N ARG A 56 7.82 -15.47 -8.91
CA ARG A 56 9.06 -16.08 -9.39
C ARG A 56 9.69 -17.01 -8.36
N ARG A 57 9.64 -16.66 -7.07
CA ARG A 57 10.08 -17.55 -6.00
C ARG A 57 9.21 -18.80 -5.93
N ASP A 58 7.90 -18.64 -6.03
CA ASP A 58 6.95 -19.74 -6.02
C ASP A 58 7.16 -20.69 -7.20
N GLU A 59 7.48 -20.19 -8.39
CA GLU A 59 7.86 -21.01 -9.56
C GLU A 59 9.08 -21.89 -9.25
N ILE A 60 10.16 -21.31 -8.73
CA ILE A 60 11.38 -22.05 -8.39
C ILE A 60 11.08 -23.12 -7.34
N VAL A 61 10.33 -22.78 -6.31
CA VAL A 61 9.99 -23.72 -5.24
C VAL A 61 9.08 -24.84 -5.76
N ALA A 62 8.08 -24.51 -6.59
CA ALA A 62 7.21 -25.50 -7.21
C ALA A 62 7.99 -26.50 -8.07
N GLU A 63 8.95 -26.03 -8.86
CA GLU A 63 9.84 -26.91 -9.64
C GLU A 63 10.65 -27.88 -8.77
N HIS A 64 11.00 -27.50 -7.54
CA HIS A 64 11.66 -28.39 -6.60
C HIS A 64 10.68 -29.36 -5.95
N ILE A 65 9.50 -28.89 -5.54
CA ILE A 65 8.45 -29.72 -4.91
C ILE A 65 7.99 -30.84 -5.84
N VAL A 66 7.82 -30.56 -7.14
CA VAL A 66 7.39 -31.57 -8.13
C VAL A 66 8.39 -32.72 -8.29
N LYS A 67 9.67 -32.51 -7.94
CA LYS A 67 10.71 -33.55 -7.99
C LYS A 67 10.77 -34.40 -6.72
N LEU A 68 10.02 -34.03 -5.68
CA LEU A 68 9.92 -34.79 -4.44
C LEU A 68 8.75 -35.76 -4.52
N ASP A 69 8.87 -36.90 -3.86
CA ASP A 69 7.82 -37.91 -3.79
C ASP A 69 7.42 -38.23 -2.33
N GLY A 70 6.19 -38.71 -2.16
CA GLY A 70 5.68 -39.23 -0.89
C GLY A 70 5.75 -38.22 0.27
N GLU A 71 6.27 -38.68 1.41
CA GLU A 71 6.32 -37.88 2.65
C GLU A 71 7.19 -36.62 2.52
N LEU A 72 8.27 -36.66 1.73
CA LEU A 72 9.14 -35.50 1.51
C LEU A 72 8.40 -34.37 0.78
N LYS A 73 7.60 -34.73 -0.23
CA LYS A 73 6.74 -33.78 -0.94
C LYS A 73 5.72 -33.16 0.01
N LEU A 74 5.07 -33.99 0.82
CA LEU A 74 4.09 -33.54 1.80
C LEU A 74 4.71 -32.55 2.80
N MET A 75 5.86 -32.89 3.39
CA MET A 75 6.56 -32.04 4.35
C MET A 75 7.03 -30.72 3.73
N ALA A 76 7.59 -30.76 2.51
CA ALA A 76 8.01 -29.55 1.80
C ALA A 76 6.81 -28.62 1.51
N CYS A 77 5.69 -29.20 1.09
CA CYS A 77 4.44 -28.47 0.85
C CYS A 77 3.87 -27.83 2.11
N TRP A 78 3.78 -28.60 3.20
CA TRP A 78 3.30 -28.08 4.48
C TRP A 78 4.19 -26.97 5.02
N GLY A 79 5.51 -27.17 4.99
CA GLY A 79 6.47 -26.16 5.43
C GLY A 79 6.39 -24.87 4.63
N TYR A 80 6.37 -24.98 3.29
CA TYR A 80 6.33 -23.79 2.43
C TYR A 80 5.00 -23.05 2.53
N MET A 81 3.86 -23.76 2.44
CA MET A 81 2.54 -23.13 2.59
C MET A 81 2.35 -22.53 3.99
N GLY A 82 2.83 -23.19 5.03
CA GLY A 82 2.83 -22.66 6.40
C GLY A 82 3.62 -21.36 6.51
N GLY A 83 4.84 -21.33 5.97
CA GLY A 83 5.68 -20.13 5.95
C GLY A 83 5.06 -18.96 5.16
N LEU A 84 4.34 -19.24 4.06
CA LEU A 84 3.58 -18.21 3.33
C LEU A 84 2.43 -17.64 4.19
N LEU A 85 1.69 -18.51 4.88
CA LEU A 85 0.58 -18.10 5.74
C LEU A 85 1.05 -17.26 6.93
N GLU A 86 2.17 -17.62 7.57
CA GLU A 86 2.77 -16.83 8.65
C GLU A 86 3.18 -15.42 8.20
N GLN A 87 3.71 -15.32 6.99
CA GLN A 87 4.09 -14.04 6.37
C GLN A 87 2.88 -13.28 5.77
N LYS A 88 1.66 -13.82 5.90
CA LYS A 88 0.43 -13.28 5.29
C LYS A 88 0.53 -13.12 3.78
N LEU A 89 1.34 -13.97 3.13
CA LEU A 89 1.48 -14.01 1.69
C LEU A 89 0.42 -14.96 1.08
N PRO A 90 -0.16 -14.61 -0.06
CA PRO A 90 -1.10 -15.49 -0.74
C PRO A 90 -0.38 -16.72 -1.28
N ILE A 91 -1.00 -17.90 -1.12
CA ILE A 91 -0.52 -19.13 -1.74
C ILE A 91 -0.91 -19.12 -3.22
N SER A 92 0.08 -19.01 -4.10
CA SER A 92 -0.13 -19.03 -5.55
C SER A 92 -0.73 -20.35 -6.04
N THR A 93 -1.39 -20.29 -7.19
CA THR A 93 -1.95 -21.47 -7.87
C THR A 93 -0.87 -22.48 -8.24
N ILE A 94 0.34 -22.01 -8.58
CA ILE A 94 1.48 -22.86 -8.96
C ILE A 94 1.89 -23.75 -7.78
N ILE A 95 2.03 -23.18 -6.58
CA ILE A 95 2.34 -23.94 -5.36
C ILE A 95 1.20 -24.89 -5.00
N ARG A 96 -0.07 -24.45 -5.10
CA ARG A 96 -1.22 -25.33 -4.86
C ARG A 96 -1.23 -26.53 -5.79
N GLN A 97 -0.86 -26.35 -7.05
CA GLN A 97 -0.76 -27.44 -8.02
C GLN A 97 0.42 -28.36 -7.71
N ALA A 98 1.61 -27.81 -7.43
CA ALA A 98 2.79 -28.59 -7.05
C ALA A 98 2.54 -29.43 -5.78
N CYS A 99 1.73 -28.91 -4.86
CA CYS A 99 1.33 -29.55 -3.60
C CYS A 99 0.03 -30.35 -3.66
N SER A 100 -0.59 -30.45 -4.85
CA SER A 100 -1.73 -31.34 -5.02
C SER A 100 -1.29 -32.78 -4.75
N PRO A 101 -2.11 -33.59 -4.07
CA PRO A 101 -1.86 -35.02 -3.98
C PRO A 101 -1.79 -35.57 -5.42
N SER A 102 -0.65 -36.17 -5.74
CA SER A 102 -0.35 -36.86 -6.99
C SER A 102 -0.13 -38.33 -6.69
#